data_AF-A0A0F9DHF0-F1
#
_entry.id   AF-A0A0F9DHF0-F1
#
_cell.length_a   1.000
_cell.length_b   1.000
_cell.length_c   1.000
_cell.angle_alpha   90.00
_cell.angle_beta   90.00
_cell.angle_gamma   90.00
#
_symmetry.space_group_name_H-M   'P 1'
#
loop_
_entity.id
_entity.type
_entity.pdbx_description
1 polymer ?
#
loop_
_entity_poly.entity_id
_entity_poly.type
_entity_poly.pdbx_seq_one_letter_code
_entity_poly.pdbx_strand_id
1 'polypeptide(L)'
;LASADMAMPPPQVWKSVDGGATWTFVMETVVLDTGNWRRFLVVTTHPNNANVIAIIADRWPGILNTWVTVNGGSSWTRNTGAYIQSLQGYRMAVMMNNGRIVAMMGGAGLIAYSDDYGSTWVATGESFTNFAYEIVRAGDTLFACGTTPAPIVKRSVDFGATWSTVVDDLSMTAEVTFFHSLAYSPLTDKLYIATNSDEVTERVFALLAATQPTVGALIDLSFNLDALFPEGAGRGVVGRQGLAL
;
A
#
# COMPACT_ATOMS: atom_id res chain seq x y z
N LEU A 1 -26.52 -17.60 26.10
CA LEU A 1 -25.18 -17.22 26.58
C LEU A 1 -24.65 -16.19 25.61
N ALA A 2 -24.71 -14.90 25.96
CA ALA A 2 -24.12 -13.84 25.16
C ALA A 2 -22.61 -14.09 25.11
N SER A 3 -22.04 -14.24 23.92
CA SER A 3 -20.60 -14.27 23.74
C SER A 3 -20.04 -12.99 24.34
N ALA A 4 -19.17 -13.09 25.33
CA ALA A 4 -18.38 -11.96 25.76
C ALA A 4 -17.62 -11.46 24.53
N ASP A 5 -18.02 -10.29 24.01
CA ASP A 5 -17.17 -9.50 23.14
C ASP A 5 -15.86 -9.32 23.91
N MET A 6 -14.83 -10.07 23.52
CA MET A 6 -13.48 -9.75 23.96
C MET A 6 -13.18 -8.39 23.33
N ALA A 7 -13.37 -7.33 24.11
CA ALA A 7 -13.00 -5.98 23.71
C ALA A 7 -11.52 -6.02 23.32
N MET A 8 -11.24 -5.98 22.02
CA MET A 8 -9.87 -5.86 21.53
C MET A 8 -9.26 -4.61 22.16
N PRO A 9 -8.02 -4.67 22.67
CA PRO A 9 -7.37 -3.48 23.17
C PRO A 9 -7.30 -2.44 22.04
N PRO A 10 -7.37 -1.14 22.36
CA PRO A 10 -7.26 -0.12 21.33
C PRO A 10 -5.94 -0.25 20.58
N PRO A 11 -5.89 0.10 19.29
CA PRO A 11 -4.65 0.06 18.53
C PRO A 11 -3.60 1.01 19.12
N GLN A 12 -2.35 0.53 19.15
CA GLN A 12 -1.21 1.22 19.75
C GLN A 12 -0.10 1.44 18.72
N VAL A 13 0.71 2.46 18.95
CA VAL A 13 1.91 2.78 18.17
C VAL A 13 3.12 2.71 19.08
N TRP A 14 4.13 1.99 18.60
CA TRP A 14 5.42 1.82 19.26
C TRP A 14 6.51 2.33 18.33
N LYS A 15 7.55 2.93 18.89
CA LYS A 15 8.68 3.50 18.15
C LYS A 15 9.99 2.96 18.68
N SER A 16 10.89 2.59 17.77
CA SER A 16 12.29 2.33 18.05
C SER A 16 13.16 3.42 17.40
N VAL A 17 14.30 3.72 18.03
CA VAL A 17 15.34 4.63 17.50
C VAL A 17 16.72 3.97 17.45
N ASP A 18 16.80 2.68 17.75
CA ASP A 18 18.03 1.90 17.94
C ASP A 18 18.05 0.63 17.07
N GLY A 19 17.38 0.67 15.91
CA GLY A 19 17.31 -0.45 14.99
C GLY A 19 16.44 -1.61 15.49
N GLY A 20 15.51 -1.35 16.41
CA GLY A 20 14.57 -2.33 16.94
C GLY A 20 15.01 -3.03 18.22
N ALA A 21 16.15 -2.64 18.81
CA ALA A 21 16.63 -3.21 20.06
C ALA A 21 15.73 -2.84 21.26
N THR A 22 15.19 -1.62 21.26
CA THR A 22 14.18 -1.17 22.23
C THR A 22 13.01 -0.47 21.56
N TRP A 23 11.84 -0.55 22.21
CA TRP A 23 10.58 0.03 21.74
C TRP A 23 9.94 0.86 22.83
N THR A 24 9.60 2.10 22.50
CA THR A 24 8.87 3.02 23.38
C THR A 24 7.45 3.18 22.87
N PHE A 25 6.48 3.06 23.77
CA PHE A 25 5.08 3.37 23.49
C PHE A 25 4.92 4.88 23.24
N VAL A 26 4.29 5.26 22.12
CA VAL A 26 4.14 6.68 21.72
C VAL A 26 2.70 7.11 21.50
N MET A 27 1.77 6.17 21.31
CA MET A 27 0.35 6.49 21.11
C MET A 27 -0.53 5.26 21.39
N GLU A 28 -1.67 5.49 22.01
CA GLU A 28 -2.83 4.60 21.97
C GLU A 28 -4.04 5.45 21.62
N THR A 29 -4.96 4.90 20.84
CA THR A 29 -6.24 5.59 20.64
C THR A 29 -7.10 5.35 21.88
N VAL A 30 -7.60 6.40 22.54
CA VAL A 30 -8.64 6.20 23.55
C VAL A 30 -9.94 5.71 22.89
N VAL A 31 -10.88 5.17 23.68
CA VAL A 31 -12.21 4.73 23.20
C VAL A 31 -12.99 5.94 22.71
N LEU A 32 -12.78 6.31 21.45
CA LEU A 32 -13.36 7.49 20.82
C LEU A 32 -14.42 7.03 19.84
N ASP A 33 -15.67 6.95 20.27
CA ASP A 33 -16.89 6.57 19.53
C ASP A 33 -17.36 5.12 19.83
N THR A 34 -18.66 4.88 19.82
CA THR A 34 -19.33 3.61 20.22
C THR A 34 -19.22 2.46 19.20
N GLY A 35 -18.12 2.38 18.44
CA GLY A 35 -17.90 1.41 17.35
C GLY A 35 -16.99 0.24 17.72
N ASN A 36 -17.32 -0.95 17.21
CA ASN A 36 -16.80 -2.25 17.66
C ASN A 36 -15.44 -2.70 17.08
N TRP A 37 -14.93 -2.09 15.99
CA TRP A 37 -13.70 -2.55 15.33
C TRP A 37 -12.85 -1.37 14.85
N ARG A 38 -11.62 -1.26 15.37
CA ARG A 38 -10.60 -0.29 14.96
C ARG A 38 -9.24 -0.98 14.87
N ARG A 39 -8.52 -0.74 13.78
CA ARG A 39 -7.20 -1.26 13.48
C ARG A 39 -6.42 -0.19 12.75
N PHE A 40 -5.20 0.06 13.18
CA PHE A 40 -4.23 0.73 12.32
C PHE A 40 -3.91 -0.20 11.15
N LEU A 41 -4.05 0.34 9.94
CA LEU A 41 -3.92 -0.43 8.70
C LEU A 41 -2.59 -0.13 8.02
N VAL A 42 -2.20 1.15 8.01
CA VAL A 42 -1.00 1.62 7.33
C VAL A 42 -0.31 2.66 8.18
N VAL A 43 1.02 2.56 8.26
CA VAL A 43 1.91 3.63 8.70
C VAL A 43 2.63 4.14 7.46
N THR A 44 2.57 5.44 7.20
CA THR A 44 3.30 6.09 6.10
C THR A 44 4.12 7.26 6.63
N THR A 45 5.27 7.49 6.02
CA THR A 45 6.27 8.46 6.52
C THR A 45 6.62 9.47 5.45
N HIS A 46 6.91 10.70 5.88
CA HIS A 46 7.39 11.69 4.94
C HIS A 46 8.81 11.35 4.50
N PRO A 47 9.05 11.18 3.20
CA PRO A 47 10.32 10.66 2.68
C PRO A 47 11.54 11.54 3.01
N ASN A 48 11.33 12.85 3.15
CA ASN A 48 12.40 13.81 3.45
C ASN A 48 12.30 14.43 4.86
N ASN A 49 11.41 13.93 5.72
CA ASN A 49 11.21 14.50 7.06
C ASN A 49 10.78 13.41 8.06
N ALA A 50 11.76 12.88 8.81
CA ALA A 50 11.54 11.81 9.77
C ALA A 50 10.58 12.18 10.93
N ASN A 51 10.26 13.46 11.11
CA ASN A 51 9.31 13.89 12.13
C ASN A 51 7.85 13.77 11.69
N VAL A 52 7.59 13.59 10.39
CA VAL A 52 6.23 13.55 9.85
C VAL A 52 5.84 12.12 9.52
N ILE A 53 4.85 11.61 10.24
CA ILE A 53 4.33 10.24 10.11
C ILE A 53 2.82 10.33 10.14
N ALA A 54 2.15 9.61 9.23
CA ALA A 54 0.71 9.45 9.23
C ALA A 54 0.33 7.99 9.41
N ILE A 55 -0.71 7.76 10.19
CA ILE A 55 -1.31 6.45 10.41
C ILE A 55 -2.74 6.50 9.94
N ILE A 56 -3.10 5.47 9.20
CA ILE A 56 -4.37 5.31 8.52
C ILE A 56 -5.06 4.13 9.19
N ALA A 57 -6.24 4.38 9.78
CA ALA A 57 -7.02 3.36 10.47
C ALA A 57 -8.45 3.26 9.96
N ASP A 58 -9.00 2.05 10.00
CA ASP A 58 -10.43 1.85 9.72
C ASP A 58 -11.31 2.52 10.76
N ARG A 59 -12.48 2.94 10.29
CA ARG A 59 -13.66 3.16 11.12
C ARG A 59 -14.76 2.38 10.44
N TRP A 60 -15.33 1.36 11.08
CA TRP A 60 -16.51 0.74 10.49
C TRP A 60 -17.71 1.71 10.55
N PRO A 61 -18.41 2.00 9.44
CA PRO A 61 -18.07 1.74 8.03
C PRO A 61 -17.24 2.88 7.38
N GLY A 62 -16.10 2.56 6.75
CA GLY A 62 -15.29 3.52 5.96
C GLY A 62 -13.83 3.77 6.36
N ILE A 63 -13.26 4.73 5.63
CA ILE A 63 -11.91 5.31 5.69
C ILE A 63 -12.05 6.79 6.13
N LEU A 64 -11.15 7.44 6.89
CA LEU A 64 -10.00 7.01 7.70
C LEU A 64 -9.89 8.07 8.77
N ASN A 65 -9.91 7.68 10.03
CA ASN A 65 -9.24 8.53 10.98
C ASN A 65 -7.76 8.50 10.60
N THR A 66 -7.18 9.68 10.37
CA THR A 66 -5.75 9.81 10.11
C THR A 66 -5.12 10.35 11.38
N TRP A 67 -4.14 9.66 11.94
CA TRP A 67 -3.34 10.19 13.03
C TRP A 67 -2.04 10.69 12.46
N VAL A 68 -1.74 11.96 12.65
CA VAL A 68 -0.50 12.55 12.15
C VAL A 68 0.32 13.10 13.30
N THR A 69 1.61 12.82 13.24
CA THR A 69 2.63 13.51 14.03
C THR A 69 3.50 14.32 13.08
N VAL A 70 3.94 15.48 13.55
CA VAL A 70 4.93 16.34 12.86
C VAL A 70 6.17 16.57 13.73
N ASN A 71 6.27 15.86 14.85
CA ASN A 71 7.34 15.95 15.83
C ASN A 71 7.91 14.57 16.20
N GLY A 72 7.91 13.64 15.25
CA GLY A 72 8.57 12.34 15.40
C GLY A 72 7.88 11.42 16.40
N GLY A 73 6.57 11.59 16.60
CA GLY A 73 5.76 10.75 17.49
C GLY A 73 5.64 11.26 18.92
N SER A 74 6.19 12.43 19.28
CA SER A 74 6.00 13.01 20.62
C SER A 74 4.56 13.43 20.90
N SER A 75 3.82 13.83 19.87
CA SER A 75 2.37 14.05 19.94
C SER A 75 1.70 13.68 18.62
N TRP A 76 0.41 13.35 18.68
CA TRP A 76 -0.38 12.93 17.54
C TRP A 76 -1.70 13.69 17.48
N THR A 77 -2.09 14.12 16.27
CA THR A 77 -3.38 14.75 15.99
C THR A 77 -4.25 13.77 15.23
N ARG A 78 -5.47 13.52 15.71
CA ARG A 78 -6.48 12.73 15.00
C ARG A 78 -7.28 13.65 14.08
N ASN A 79 -7.17 13.40 12.79
CA ASN A 79 -8.00 14.00 11.74
C ASN A 79 -9.15 13.04 11.42
N THR A 80 -10.38 13.56 11.39
CA THR A 80 -11.60 12.78 11.15
C THR A 80 -12.20 13.03 9.78
N GLY A 81 -11.37 13.46 8.81
CA GLY A 81 -11.79 13.59 7.41
C GLY A 81 -12.27 12.25 6.89
N ALA A 82 -13.50 12.21 6.37
CA ALA A 82 -14.08 10.99 5.85
C ALA A 82 -14.17 11.06 4.32
N TYR A 83 -13.74 9.99 3.66
CA TYR A 83 -13.94 9.82 2.23
C TYR A 83 -14.36 8.38 1.96
N ILE A 84 -15.65 8.25 1.62
CA ILE A 84 -16.34 7.04 1.15
C ILE A 84 -16.35 5.86 2.15
N GLN A 85 -17.56 5.34 2.39
CA GLN A 85 -17.82 4.26 3.33
C GLN A 85 -17.93 2.92 2.59
N SER A 86 -16.79 2.25 2.33
CA SER A 86 -16.81 0.86 1.83
C SER A 86 -16.35 -0.13 2.89
N LEU A 87 -17.07 -1.25 2.97
CA LEU A 87 -16.88 -2.31 3.95
C LEU A 87 -15.75 -3.29 3.61
N GLN A 88 -15.13 -3.21 2.43
CA GLN A 88 -14.28 -4.29 1.92
C GLN A 88 -12.93 -3.82 1.36
N GLY A 89 -11.87 -4.59 1.63
CA GLY A 89 -10.59 -4.64 0.91
C GLY A 89 -9.35 -4.05 1.59
N TYR A 90 -8.18 -4.28 0.98
CA TYR A 90 -6.88 -3.78 1.42
C TYR A 90 -6.86 -2.25 1.49
N ARG A 91 -6.20 -1.68 2.50
CA ARG A 91 -5.99 -0.23 2.59
C ARG A 91 -4.51 0.01 2.51
N MET A 92 -4.09 0.83 1.55
CA MET A 92 -2.71 1.18 1.36
C MET A 92 -2.59 2.68 1.17
N ALA A 93 -1.46 3.23 1.58
CA ALA A 93 -1.21 4.65 1.43
C ALA A 93 0.27 4.96 1.45
N VAL A 94 0.59 6.06 0.79
CA VAL A 94 1.93 6.61 0.68
C VAL A 94 1.87 8.12 0.90
N MET A 95 2.89 8.64 1.59
CA MET A 95 3.10 10.08 1.72
C MET A 95 4.16 10.54 0.73
N MET A 96 3.85 11.62 0.03
CA MET A 96 4.72 12.22 -0.97
C MET A 96 5.67 13.25 -0.37
N ASN A 97 6.67 13.67 -1.14
CA ASN A 97 7.69 14.66 -0.76
C ASN A 97 7.09 16.04 -0.38
N ASN A 98 5.87 16.35 -0.85
CA ASN A 98 5.15 17.58 -0.53
C ASN A 98 4.18 17.42 0.67
N GLY A 99 4.21 16.28 1.37
CA GLY A 99 3.31 15.97 2.48
C GLY A 99 1.94 15.44 2.09
N ARG A 100 1.59 15.41 0.79
CA ARG A 100 0.33 14.81 0.33
C ARG A 100 0.29 13.33 0.68
N ILE A 101 -0.83 12.89 1.24
CA ILE A 101 -1.12 11.48 1.45
C ILE A 101 -1.98 10.99 0.29
N VAL A 102 -1.58 9.92 -0.37
CA VAL A 102 -2.39 9.23 -1.38
C VAL A 102 -2.77 7.87 -0.81
N ALA A 103 -4.07 7.58 -0.78
CA ALA A 103 -4.61 6.35 -0.23
C ALA A 103 -5.46 5.61 -1.26
N MET A 104 -5.39 4.29 -1.20
CA MET A 104 -6.14 3.37 -2.04
C MET A 104 -7.06 2.49 -1.21
N MET A 105 -8.24 2.24 -1.76
CA MET A 105 -9.27 1.41 -1.18
C MET A 105 -9.47 0.16 -2.01
N GLY A 106 -8.99 -0.97 -1.51
CA GLY A 106 -8.93 -2.24 -2.21
C GLY A 106 -10.24 -2.66 -2.84
N GLY A 107 -11.29 -2.93 -2.07
CA GLY A 107 -12.51 -3.58 -2.58
C GLY A 107 -13.45 -2.69 -3.38
N ALA A 108 -13.14 -1.39 -3.50
CA ALA A 108 -13.84 -0.48 -4.41
C ALA A 108 -12.89 0.06 -5.50
N GLY A 109 -11.62 -0.32 -5.43
CA GLY A 109 -10.52 0.21 -6.22
C GLY A 109 -10.35 1.72 -6.23
N LEU A 110 -10.94 2.46 -5.28
CA LEU A 110 -10.93 3.92 -5.30
C LEU A 110 -9.59 4.48 -4.86
N ILE A 111 -9.18 5.59 -5.48
CA ILE A 111 -8.01 6.37 -5.11
C ILE A 111 -8.45 7.76 -4.63
N ALA A 112 -7.86 8.22 -3.54
CA ALA A 112 -8.02 9.59 -3.08
C ALA A 112 -6.70 10.13 -2.54
N TYR A 113 -6.61 11.46 -2.49
CA TYR A 113 -5.49 12.13 -1.86
C TYR A 113 -5.95 13.17 -0.85
N SER A 114 -5.03 13.56 0.03
CA SER A 114 -5.22 14.61 1.01
C SER A 114 -3.97 15.49 1.06
N ASP A 115 -4.16 16.80 0.93
CA ASP A 115 -3.11 17.82 1.06
C ASP A 115 -3.00 18.39 2.50
N ASP A 116 -3.85 17.95 3.41
CA ASP A 116 -3.97 18.46 4.78
C ASP A 116 -3.92 17.32 5.81
N TYR A 117 -3.10 16.32 5.51
CA TYR A 117 -2.79 15.19 6.39
C TYR A 117 -4.03 14.37 6.82
N GLY A 118 -4.99 14.21 5.91
CA GLY A 118 -6.20 13.43 6.10
C GLY A 118 -7.34 14.18 6.80
N SER A 119 -7.27 15.52 6.87
CA SER A 119 -8.37 16.35 7.39
C SER A 119 -9.49 16.46 6.36
N THR A 120 -9.13 16.57 5.09
CA THR A 120 -10.02 16.51 3.92
C THR A 120 -9.39 15.61 2.86
N TRP A 121 -10.24 15.06 2.00
CA TRP A 121 -9.84 14.09 0.98
C TRP A 121 -10.51 14.44 -0.35
N VAL A 122 -9.76 14.31 -1.43
CA VAL A 122 -10.20 14.59 -2.79
C VAL A 122 -10.22 13.30 -3.60
N ALA A 123 -11.38 13.00 -4.19
CA ALA A 123 -11.55 11.93 -5.17
C ALA A 123 -10.75 12.23 -6.43
N THR A 124 -10.01 11.26 -6.95
CA THR A 124 -9.34 11.42 -8.25
C THR A 124 -10.25 11.05 -9.42
N GLY A 125 -11.41 10.43 -9.16
CA GLY A 125 -12.27 9.84 -10.19
C GLY A 125 -11.72 8.53 -10.76
N GLU A 126 -10.51 8.12 -10.35
CA GLU A 126 -9.90 6.87 -10.74
C GLU A 126 -10.39 5.73 -9.85
N SER A 127 -10.78 4.63 -10.49
CA SER A 127 -11.06 3.38 -9.81
C SER A 127 -10.38 2.20 -10.50
N PHE A 128 -10.02 1.21 -9.70
CA PHE A 128 -9.97 -0.17 -10.11
C PHE A 128 -11.39 -0.75 -9.93
N THR A 129 -11.92 -1.56 -10.85
CA THR A 129 -13.34 -1.95 -10.85
C THR A 129 -13.65 -2.94 -9.73
N ASN A 130 -12.66 -3.74 -9.32
CA ASN A 130 -12.83 -4.76 -8.29
C ASN A 130 -11.83 -4.55 -7.15
N PHE A 131 -10.54 -4.63 -7.48
CA PHE A 131 -9.48 -4.61 -6.47
C PHE A 131 -8.35 -3.65 -6.82
N ALA A 132 -7.99 -2.82 -5.84
CA ALA A 132 -6.72 -2.15 -5.70
C ALA A 132 -5.85 -2.96 -4.72
N TYR A 133 -4.66 -3.38 -5.14
CA TYR A 133 -3.80 -4.21 -4.29
C TYR A 133 -2.71 -3.40 -3.62
N GLU A 134 -1.92 -2.65 -4.40
CA GLU A 134 -0.76 -1.95 -3.87
C GLU A 134 -0.54 -0.57 -4.49
N ILE A 135 0.02 0.35 -3.69
CA ILE A 135 0.53 1.66 -4.11
C ILE A 135 1.95 1.86 -3.58
N VAL A 136 2.86 2.26 -4.46
CA VAL A 136 4.26 2.55 -4.13
C VAL A 136 4.71 3.87 -4.71
N ARG A 137 5.71 4.47 -4.07
CA ARG A 137 6.36 5.70 -4.52
C ARG A 137 7.69 5.39 -5.19
N ALA A 138 7.90 5.96 -6.38
CA ALA A 138 9.16 5.97 -7.12
C ALA A 138 9.61 7.42 -7.33
N GLY A 139 10.38 7.97 -6.39
CA GLY A 139 10.72 9.39 -6.38
C GLY A 139 9.47 10.27 -6.20
N ASP A 140 9.16 11.11 -7.19
CA ASP A 140 7.93 11.93 -7.26
C ASP A 140 6.80 11.24 -8.04
N THR A 141 7.05 10.06 -8.59
CA THR A 141 6.05 9.25 -9.31
C THR A 141 5.39 8.28 -8.35
N LEU A 142 4.12 7.97 -8.60
CA LEU A 142 3.35 6.94 -7.93
C LEU A 142 3.01 5.81 -8.90
N PHE A 143 3.00 4.59 -8.39
CA PHE A 143 2.48 3.42 -9.08
C PHE A 143 1.44 2.73 -8.23
N ALA A 144 0.40 2.25 -8.88
CA ALA A 144 -0.71 1.55 -8.26
C ALA A 144 -1.10 0.34 -9.11
N CYS A 145 -1.38 -0.80 -8.49
CA CYS A 145 -1.83 -1.99 -9.19
C CYS A 145 -3.22 -2.46 -8.72
N GLY A 146 -3.93 -3.10 -9.65
CA GLY A 146 -5.30 -3.55 -9.43
C GLY A 146 -5.90 -4.21 -10.67
N THR A 147 -7.24 -4.17 -10.78
CA THR A 147 -8.00 -4.89 -11.83
C THR A 147 -9.10 -4.04 -12.49
N THR A 148 -9.09 -3.91 -13.84
CA THR A 148 -10.18 -3.37 -14.70
C THR A 148 -10.02 -3.69 -16.21
N PRO A 149 -10.86 -4.53 -16.86
CA PRO A 149 -11.39 -5.84 -16.42
C PRO A 149 -10.29 -6.90 -16.23
N ALA A 150 -9.03 -6.56 -16.53
CA ALA A 150 -7.84 -7.39 -16.39
C ALA A 150 -6.80 -6.69 -15.49
N PRO A 151 -5.70 -7.36 -15.10
CA PRO A 151 -4.62 -6.77 -14.31
C PRO A 151 -4.03 -5.52 -14.94
N ILE A 152 -3.83 -4.48 -14.15
CA ILE A 152 -3.33 -3.20 -14.64
C ILE A 152 -2.42 -2.52 -13.62
N VAL A 153 -1.37 -1.87 -14.11
CA VAL A 153 -0.56 -0.91 -13.34
C VAL A 153 -0.82 0.48 -13.89
N LYS A 154 -1.21 1.37 -12.98
CA LYS A 154 -1.39 2.80 -13.24
C LYS A 154 -0.24 3.59 -12.63
N ARG A 155 0.05 4.73 -13.24
CA ARG A 155 1.09 5.67 -12.84
C ARG A 155 0.51 7.06 -12.66
N SER A 156 0.99 7.79 -11.67
CA SER A 156 0.74 9.22 -11.52
C SER A 156 2.06 9.98 -11.41
N VAL A 157 2.14 11.13 -12.07
CA VAL A 157 3.31 12.04 -12.07
C VAL A 157 3.03 13.37 -11.38
N ASP A 158 1.84 13.50 -10.79
CA ASP A 158 1.30 14.72 -10.19
C ASP A 158 0.82 14.46 -8.74
N PHE A 159 1.58 13.61 -8.03
CA PHE A 159 1.31 13.23 -6.66
C PHE A 159 -0.09 12.64 -6.46
N GLY A 160 -0.55 11.81 -7.39
CA GLY A 160 -1.78 11.03 -7.29
C GLY A 160 -3.04 11.79 -7.71
N ALA A 161 -2.94 12.98 -8.29
CA ALA A 161 -4.11 13.73 -8.73
C ALA A 161 -4.71 13.14 -10.02
N THR A 162 -3.87 12.74 -10.98
CA THR A 162 -4.27 12.07 -12.23
C THR A 162 -3.47 10.79 -12.44
N TRP A 163 -4.06 9.82 -13.14
CA TRP A 163 -3.43 8.53 -13.37
C TRP A 163 -3.51 8.11 -14.85
N SER A 164 -2.49 7.39 -15.31
CA SER A 164 -2.42 6.81 -16.64
C SER A 164 -1.97 5.36 -16.57
N THR A 165 -2.54 4.49 -17.39
CA THR A 165 -2.09 3.09 -17.53
C THR A 165 -0.68 3.03 -18.11
N VAL A 166 0.18 2.20 -17.51
CA VAL A 166 1.56 1.95 -17.97
C VAL A 166 1.84 0.47 -18.23
N VAL A 167 1.06 -0.42 -17.63
CA VAL A 167 1.08 -1.87 -17.86
C VAL A 167 -0.35 -2.36 -17.89
N ASP A 168 -0.70 -3.13 -18.92
CA ASP A 168 -1.99 -3.80 -19.08
C ASP A 168 -1.80 -5.27 -19.50
N ASP A 169 -2.91 -5.99 -19.61
CA ASP A 169 -2.94 -7.42 -19.94
C ASP A 169 -2.37 -7.77 -21.32
N LEU A 170 -2.43 -6.84 -22.29
CA LEU A 170 -1.85 -7.01 -23.63
C LEU A 170 -0.34 -7.20 -23.58
N SER A 171 0.31 -6.77 -22.50
CA SER A 171 1.74 -6.96 -22.30
C SER A 171 2.10 -8.34 -21.72
N MET A 172 1.12 -9.17 -21.33
CA MET A 172 1.32 -10.35 -20.48
C MET A 172 0.78 -11.66 -21.10
N THR A 173 1.12 -12.81 -20.48
CA THR A 173 0.61 -14.13 -20.87
C THR A 173 -0.79 -14.39 -20.32
N ALA A 174 -1.53 -15.32 -20.92
CA ALA A 174 -2.89 -15.68 -20.50
C ALA A 174 -3.01 -16.29 -19.09
N GLU A 175 -1.87 -16.61 -18.44
CA GLU A 175 -1.83 -17.16 -17.08
C GLU A 175 -1.86 -16.07 -16.00
N VAL A 176 -1.53 -14.82 -16.33
CA VAL A 176 -1.50 -13.71 -15.38
C VAL A 176 -2.92 -13.17 -15.17
N THR A 177 -3.45 -13.32 -13.96
CA THR A 177 -4.83 -12.94 -13.61
C THR A 177 -4.90 -11.84 -12.55
N PHE A 178 -3.79 -11.55 -11.86
CA PHE A 178 -3.68 -10.45 -10.89
C PHE A 178 -2.30 -9.80 -10.91
N PHE A 179 -2.24 -8.52 -10.54
CA PHE A 179 -1.03 -7.86 -10.04
C PHE A 179 -1.21 -7.63 -8.55
N HIS A 180 -0.52 -8.43 -7.73
CA HIS A 180 -0.75 -8.44 -6.29
C HIS A 180 0.16 -7.45 -5.56
N SER A 181 1.39 -7.25 -6.04
CA SER A 181 2.35 -6.43 -5.32
C SER A 181 3.29 -5.66 -6.25
N LEU A 182 3.74 -4.51 -5.76
CA LEU A 182 4.70 -3.63 -6.39
C LEU A 182 5.88 -3.39 -5.44
N ALA A 183 7.09 -3.41 -5.96
CA ALA A 183 8.27 -2.97 -5.21
C ALA A 183 9.13 -2.05 -6.09
N TYR A 184 9.56 -0.92 -5.55
CA TYR A 184 10.43 0.02 -6.28
C TYR A 184 11.85 -0.01 -5.73
N SER A 185 12.84 -0.20 -6.61
CA SER A 185 14.26 -0.06 -6.29
C SER A 185 14.78 1.30 -6.78
N PRO A 186 15.11 2.24 -5.87
CA PRO A 186 15.72 3.51 -6.25
C PRO A 186 17.16 3.34 -6.75
N LEU A 187 17.84 2.25 -6.38
CA LEU A 187 19.22 1.98 -6.81
C LEU A 187 19.31 1.67 -8.31
N THR A 188 18.32 0.94 -8.83
CA THR A 188 18.31 0.48 -10.23
C THR A 188 17.26 1.17 -11.08
N ASP A 189 16.46 2.06 -10.48
CA ASP A 189 15.25 2.66 -11.06
C ASP A 189 14.31 1.62 -11.71
N LYS A 190 14.01 0.55 -10.97
CA LYS A 190 13.15 -0.55 -11.43
C LYS A 190 11.92 -0.65 -10.56
N LEU A 191 10.77 -0.85 -11.19
CA LEU A 191 9.54 -1.26 -10.53
C LEU A 191 9.34 -2.75 -10.80
N TYR A 192 9.34 -3.54 -9.73
CA TYR A 192 9.00 -4.96 -9.75
C TYR A 192 7.50 -5.12 -9.55
N ILE A 193 6.89 -6.00 -10.32
CA ILE A 193 5.46 -6.29 -10.32
C ILE A 193 5.32 -7.79 -10.09
N ALA A 194 4.87 -8.17 -8.91
CA ALA A 194 4.51 -9.55 -8.60
C ALA A 194 3.06 -9.80 -8.98
N THR A 195 2.81 -10.95 -9.62
CA THR A 195 1.51 -11.28 -10.19
C THR A 195 0.69 -12.18 -9.28
N ASN A 196 0.14 -13.27 -9.81
CA ASN A 196 -0.69 -14.24 -9.10
C ASN A 196 -0.01 -14.67 -7.79
N SER A 197 -0.82 -14.98 -6.78
CA SER A 197 -0.32 -15.47 -5.49
C SER A 197 -0.24 -17.00 -5.41
N ASP A 198 -0.38 -17.70 -6.54
CA ASP A 198 -0.26 -19.15 -6.60
C ASP A 198 1.14 -19.52 -7.11
N GLU A 199 1.79 -20.45 -6.43
CA GLU A 199 3.19 -20.84 -6.69
C GLU A 199 3.43 -21.36 -8.13
N VAL A 200 2.36 -21.70 -8.85
CA VAL A 200 2.43 -22.32 -10.18
C VAL A 200 2.47 -21.26 -11.28
N THR A 201 1.76 -20.16 -11.11
CA THR A 201 1.60 -19.10 -12.12
C THR A 201 2.09 -17.74 -11.65
N GLU A 202 2.64 -17.65 -10.43
CA GLU A 202 3.32 -16.44 -9.96
C GLU A 202 4.46 -16.07 -10.91
N ARG A 203 4.43 -14.81 -11.33
CA ARG A 203 5.44 -14.19 -12.18
C ARG A 203 5.92 -12.91 -11.53
N VAL A 204 7.16 -12.54 -11.82
CA VAL A 204 7.72 -11.24 -11.45
C VAL A 204 8.17 -10.54 -12.71
N PHE A 205 7.59 -9.37 -12.99
CA PHE A 205 8.02 -8.51 -14.08
C PHE A 205 8.80 -7.32 -13.54
N ALA A 206 9.74 -6.80 -14.31
CA ALA A 206 10.37 -5.51 -14.03
C ALA A 206 10.06 -4.51 -15.14
N LEU A 207 9.51 -3.36 -14.73
CA LEU A 207 9.45 -2.15 -15.55
C LEU A 207 10.73 -1.36 -15.32
N LEU A 208 11.49 -1.16 -16.40
CA LEU A 208 12.73 -0.39 -16.38
C LEU A 208 12.47 1.12 -16.43
N ALA A 209 13.41 1.90 -15.86
CA ALA A 209 13.35 3.35 -15.80
C ALA A 209 12.02 3.83 -15.20
N ALA A 210 11.63 3.29 -14.04
CA ALA A 210 10.30 3.49 -13.47
C ALA A 210 9.98 4.97 -13.19
N THR A 211 10.96 5.85 -12.99
CA THR A 211 10.68 7.29 -12.89
C THR A 211 10.28 7.94 -14.22
N GLN A 212 10.69 7.35 -15.35
CA GLN A 212 10.38 7.81 -16.72
C GLN A 212 10.14 6.63 -17.67
N PRO A 213 9.09 5.81 -17.44
CA PRO A 213 8.92 4.57 -18.16
C PRO A 213 8.50 4.84 -19.60
N THR A 214 9.18 4.20 -20.55
CA THR A 214 8.65 4.00 -21.89
C THR A 214 7.62 2.86 -21.86
N VAL A 215 6.45 3.07 -22.48
CA VAL A 215 5.41 2.04 -22.61
C VAL A 215 6.01 0.78 -23.24
N GLY A 216 5.79 -0.38 -22.63
CA GLY A 216 6.23 -1.69 -23.16
C GLY A 216 7.60 -2.20 -22.71
N ALA A 217 8.30 -1.53 -21.79
CA ALA A 217 9.62 -1.95 -21.28
C ALA A 217 9.54 -2.96 -20.12
N LEU A 218 8.68 -3.99 -20.23
CA LEU A 218 8.55 -5.04 -19.22
C LEU A 218 9.51 -6.20 -19.53
N ILE A 219 10.28 -6.59 -18.51
CA ILE A 219 11.12 -7.78 -18.56
C ILE A 219 10.51 -8.82 -17.62
N ASP A 220 10.19 -9.99 -18.14
CA ASP A 220 9.85 -11.14 -17.30
C ASP A 220 11.12 -11.63 -16.58
N LEU A 221 11.11 -11.49 -15.25
CA LEU A 221 12.16 -11.95 -14.35
C LEU A 221 11.77 -13.24 -13.64
N SER A 222 10.71 -13.92 -14.09
CA SER A 222 10.31 -15.21 -13.54
C SER A 222 11.32 -16.28 -13.97
N PHE A 223 12.48 -16.28 -13.35
CA PHE A 223 13.40 -17.40 -13.40
C PHE A 223 12.79 -18.54 -12.58
N ASN A 224 12.98 -19.75 -13.07
CA ASN A 224 12.74 -21.00 -12.36
C ASN A 224 13.51 -20.94 -11.02
N LEU A 225 12.88 -20.41 -9.95
CA LEU A 225 13.53 -20.15 -8.66
C LEU A 225 14.15 -21.43 -8.09
N ASP A 226 13.59 -22.58 -8.48
CA ASP A 226 14.12 -23.93 -8.23
C ASP A 226 15.57 -24.12 -8.69
N ALA A 227 16.01 -23.42 -9.75
CA ALA A 227 17.38 -23.50 -10.26
C ALA A 227 18.38 -22.64 -9.46
N LEU A 228 17.92 -21.63 -8.72
CA LEU A 228 18.74 -20.79 -7.85
C LEU A 228 18.87 -21.36 -6.43
N PHE A 229 17.97 -22.25 -6.02
CA PHE A 229 18.00 -22.94 -4.72
C PHE A 229 18.01 -24.47 -4.89
N PRO A 230 19.09 -25.05 -5.46
CA PRO A 230 19.14 -26.47 -5.84
C PRO A 230 19.24 -27.46 -4.67
N GLU A 231 19.40 -27.01 -3.43
CA GLU A 231 19.54 -27.90 -2.28
C GLU A 231 18.23 -28.04 -1.51
N GLY A 232 17.66 -29.24 -1.63
CA GLY A 232 16.37 -29.60 -1.06
C GLY A 232 16.30 -29.47 0.46
N ALA A 233 15.32 -28.70 0.91
CA ALA A 233 14.56 -28.99 2.11
C ALA A 233 13.12 -28.49 1.92
N GLY A 234 12.22 -29.40 1.53
CA GLY A 234 10.77 -29.31 1.73
C GLY A 234 10.02 -28.09 1.18
N ARG A 235 9.36 -28.28 0.03
CA ARG A 235 8.11 -27.62 -0.44
C ARG A 235 7.81 -26.18 0.06
N GLY A 236 7.86 -25.23 -0.88
CA GLY A 236 6.86 -24.14 -0.98
C GLY A 236 6.88 -23.06 0.10
N VAL A 237 8.01 -22.38 0.31
CA VAL A 237 8.08 -21.30 1.33
C VAL A 237 8.49 -19.93 0.76
N VAL A 238 9.00 -19.85 -0.47
CA VAL A 238 9.49 -18.55 -1.01
C VAL A 238 8.35 -17.66 -1.54
N GLY A 239 7.17 -18.20 -1.88
CA GLY A 239 6.06 -17.43 -2.47
C GLY A 239 5.04 -16.83 -1.48
N ARG A 240 5.19 -17.02 -0.16
CA ARG A 240 4.11 -16.69 0.80
C ARG A 240 4.15 -15.29 1.40
N GLN A 241 5.24 -14.55 1.24
CA GLN A 241 5.33 -13.17 1.72
C GLN A 241 6.02 -12.36 0.63
N GLY A 242 5.32 -11.34 0.14
CA GLY A 242 5.70 -10.55 -1.02
C GLY A 242 7.15 -10.08 -1.01
N LEU A 243 7.65 -9.71 -2.19
CA LEU A 243 8.97 -9.13 -2.41
C LEU A 243 9.27 -8.02 -1.39
N ALA A 244 9.97 -8.36 -0.32
CA ALA A 244 10.69 -7.41 0.51
C ALA A 244 12.12 -7.33 -0.04
N LEU A 245 12.41 -6.28 -0.81
CA LEU A 245 13.76 -5.86 -1.18
C LEU A 245 14.26 -4.81 -0.19
#